data_AF-A0A959ELK5-F1
#
_entry.id   AF-A0A959ELK5-F1
#
_cell.length_a   1.000
_cell.length_b   1.000
_cell.length_c   1.000
_cell.angle_alpha   90.00
_cell.angle_beta   90.00
_cell.angle_gamma   90.00
#
_symmetry.space_group_name_H-M   'P 1'
#
loop_
_entity.id
_entity.type
_entity.pdbx_description
1 polymer ?
#
loop_
_entity_poly.entity_id
_entity_poly.type
_entity_poly.pdbx_seq_one_letter_code
_entity_poly.pdbx_strand_id
1 'polypeptide(L)' 'SDRKVEAKESITTPAGTFDCYRLSQQIETKVAFVKKSYRTVEWYAEGYGMVRQEMYDKKDKLEGYSELTMFKGK' A
#
# COMPACT_ATOMS: atom_id res chain seq x y z
N SER A 1 -7.50 -12.94 4.87
CA SER A 1 -6.48 -11.93 4.58
C SER A 1 -6.04 -11.37 5.90
N ASP A 2 -4.72 -11.34 6.12
CA ASP A 2 -4.13 -11.03 7.43
C ASP A 2 -3.73 -9.56 7.47
N ARG A 3 -4.71 -8.66 7.26
CA ARG A 3 -4.46 -7.22 7.22
C ARG A 3 -4.17 -6.71 8.62
N LYS A 4 -3.03 -6.05 8.80
CA LYS A 4 -2.56 -5.57 10.10
C LYS A 4 -2.07 -4.14 10.01
N VAL A 5 -2.39 -3.33 11.01
CA VAL A 5 -1.77 -2.02 11.21
C VAL A 5 -0.41 -2.26 11.86
N GLU A 6 0.66 -1.88 11.17
CA GLU A 6 2.04 -2.07 11.63
C GLU A 6 2.58 -0.85 12.37
N ALA A 7 2.21 0.35 11.91
CA ALA A 7 2.72 1.60 12.47
C ALA A 7 1.81 2.79 12.13
N LYS A 8 2.06 3.92 12.79
CA LYS A 8 1.67 5.25 12.29
C LYS A 8 2.94 6.01 11.94
N GLU A 9 3.03 6.54 10.74
CA GLU A 9 4.19 7.27 10.24
C GLU A 9 3.80 8.30 9.19
N SER A 10 4.54 9.40 9.11
CA SER A 10 4.31 10.42 8.10
C SER A 10 5.05 10.05 6.82
N ILE A 11 4.39 10.17 5.67
CA ILE A 11 5.02 9.98 4.36
C ILE A 11 4.79 11.18 3.44
N THR A 12 5.77 11.46 2.59
CA THR A 12 5.73 12.55 1.62
C THR A 12 5.58 11.99 0.21
N THR A 13 4.63 12.55 -0.54
CA THR A 13 4.41 12.29 -1.96
C THR A 13 4.35 13.64 -2.70
N PRO A 14 4.22 13.66 -4.04
CA PRO A 14 4.02 14.91 -4.76
C PRO A 14 2.75 15.69 -4.35
N ALA A 15 1.76 15.02 -3.73
CA ALA A 15 0.55 15.66 -3.24
C ALA A 15 0.71 16.35 -1.86
N GLY A 16 1.83 16.12 -1.16
CA GLY A 16 2.08 16.68 0.18
C GLY A 16 2.65 15.66 1.16
N THR A 17 2.61 16.01 2.44
CA THR A 17 3.00 15.11 3.54
C THR A 17 1.77 14.76 4.35
N PHE A 18 1.61 13.48 4.68
CA PHE A 18 0.42 12.92 5.31
C PHE A 18 0.81 12.05 6.50
N ASP A 19 0.07 12.18 7.61
CA ASP A 19 0.15 11.26 8.73
C ASP A 19 -0.67 10.01 8.41
N CYS A 20 0.04 8.89 8.19
CA CYS A 20 -0.56 7.66 7.68
C CYS A 20 -0.52 6.54 8.71
N TYR A 21 -1.51 5.66 8.64
CA TYR A 21 -1.41 4.30 9.16
C TYR A 21 -0.73 3.45 8.10
N ARG A 22 0.35 2.76 8.47
CA ARG A 22 1.00 1.76 7.63
C ARG A 22 0.38 0.40 7.89
N LEU A 23 -0.23 -0.18 6.86
CA LEU A 23 -0.88 -1.47 6.90
C LEU A 23 -0.10 -2.48 6.06
N SER A 24 -0.04 -3.73 6.50
CA SER A 24 0.45 -4.84 5.71
C SER A 24 -0.69 -5.84 5.46
N GLN A 25 -0.65 -6.55 4.33
CA GLN A 25 -1.52 -7.69 4.09
C GLN A 25 -0.87 -8.68 3.13
N GLN A 26 -1.25 -9.95 3.27
CA GLN A 26 -0.91 -11.00 2.30
C GLN A 26 -2.08 -11.25 1.35
N ILE A 27 -1.79 -11.26 0.06
CA ILE A 27 -2.74 -11.51 -1.02
C ILE A 27 -2.34 -12.82 -1.70
N GLU A 28 -3.26 -13.77 -1.75
CA GLU A 28 -3.13 -14.96 -2.58
C GLU A 28 -4.08 -14.87 -3.76
N THR A 29 -3.55 -14.95 -4.97
CA THR A 29 -4.34 -14.96 -6.21
C THR A 29 -4.05 -16.20 -7.02
N LYS A 30 -5.09 -16.75 -7.67
CA LYS A 30 -4.95 -17.81 -8.67
C LYS A 30 -5.19 -17.18 -10.04
N VAL A 31 -4.17 -17.20 -10.88
CA VAL A 31 -4.28 -16.79 -12.29
C VAL A 31 -4.09 -18.04 -13.13
N ALA A 32 -5.17 -18.49 -13.78
CA ALA A 32 -5.25 -19.80 -14.43
C ALA A 32 -4.77 -20.92 -13.49
N PHE A 33 -3.68 -21.61 -13.84
CA PHE A 33 -3.11 -22.72 -13.07
C PHE A 33 -2.01 -22.28 -12.09
N VAL A 34 -1.67 -20.98 -12.02
CA VAL A 34 -0.59 -20.45 -11.19
C VAL A 34 -1.15 -19.77 -9.95
N LYS A 35 -0.76 -20.27 -8.77
CA LYS A 35 -0.93 -19.55 -7.50
C LYS A 35 0.18 -18.52 -7.37
N LYS A 36 -0.18 -17.26 -7.15
CA LYS A 36 0.74 -16.18 -6.79
C LYS A 36 0.39 -15.66 -5.40
N SER A 37 1.44 -15.38 -4.62
CA SER A 37 1.32 -14.76 -3.31
C SER A 37 2.11 -13.46 -3.33
N TYR A 38 1.51 -12.42 -2.78
CA TYR A 38 2.07 -11.08 -2.71
C TYR A 38 1.89 -10.53 -1.32
N ARG A 39 2.84 -9.71 -0.90
CA ARG A 39 2.70 -8.85 0.28
C ARG A 39 2.44 -7.44 -0.21
N THR A 40 1.40 -6.78 0.29
CA THR A 40 1.19 -5.36 0.02
C THR A 40 1.37 -4.56 1.29
N VAL A 41 1.97 -3.37 1.14
CA VAL A 41 2.05 -2.35 2.18
C VAL A 41 1.25 -1.15 1.71
N GLU A 42 0.36 -0.66 2.54
CA GLU A 42 -0.48 0.48 2.26
C GLU A 42 -0.26 1.56 3.32
N TRP A 43 -0.15 2.81 2.88
CA TRP A 43 -0.17 3.98 3.73
C TRP A 43 -1.50 4.68 3.52
N TYR A 44 -2.33 4.66 4.56
CA TYR A 44 -3.66 5.23 4.54
C TYR A 44 -3.73 6.45 5.47
N ALA A 45 -4.13 7.59 4.94
CA ALA A 45 -4.38 8.80 5.72
C ALA A 45 -5.89 9.05 5.83
N GLU A 46 -6.35 9.31 7.06
CA GLU A 46 -7.74 9.67 7.30
C GLU A 46 -8.12 10.96 6.56
N GLY A 47 -9.27 10.98 5.90
CA GLY A 47 -9.72 12.10 5.06
C GLY A 47 -9.13 12.15 3.64
N TYR A 48 -8.02 11.47 3.37
CA TYR A 48 -7.37 11.44 2.04
C TYR A 48 -7.44 10.06 1.37
N GLY A 49 -7.58 8.99 2.15
CA GLY A 49 -7.58 7.62 1.65
C GLY A 49 -6.18 7.03 1.49
N MET A 50 -5.98 6.22 0.45
CA MET A 50 -4.69 5.61 0.14
C MET A 50 -3.71 6.66 -0.38
N VAL A 51 -2.64 6.91 0.38
CA VAL A 51 -1.57 7.84 0.01
C VAL A 51 -0.47 7.13 -0.78
N ARG A 52 -0.14 5.89 -0.40
CA ARG A 52 0.81 5.04 -1.12
C ARG A 52 0.46 3.57 -0.94
N GLN A 53 0.74 2.77 -1.94
CA GLN A 53 0.68 1.32 -1.84
C GLN A 53 1.87 0.72 -2.59
N GLU A 54 2.48 -0.29 -2.00
CA GLU A 54 3.58 -1.06 -2.56
C GLU A 54 3.22 -2.54 -2.58
N MET A 55 3.70 -3.22 -3.61
CA MET A 55 3.46 -4.65 -3.83
C MET A 55 4.80 -5.37 -3.95
N TYR A 56 4.95 -6.41 -3.15
CA TYR A 56 6.16 -7.21 -3.04
C TYR A 56 5.87 -8.65 -3.45
N ASP A 57 6.81 -9.26 -4.17
CA ASP A 57 6.75 -10.69 -4.47
C ASP A 57 7.08 -11.54 -3.22
N LYS A 58 6.99 -12.87 -3.37
CA LYS A 58 7.30 -13.82 -2.29
C LYS A 58 8.77 -13.79 -1.81
N LYS A 59 9.67 -13.14 -2.54
CA LYS A 59 11.09 -12.96 -2.18
C LYS A 59 11.34 -11.56 -1.59
N ASP A 60 10.27 -10.84 -1.25
CA ASP A 60 10.33 -9.48 -0.70
C ASP A 60 10.90 -8.44 -1.67
N LYS A 61 10.88 -8.74 -2.98
CA LYS A 61 11.28 -7.78 -4.02
C LYS A 61 10.10 -6.89 -4.38
N LEU A 62 10.32 -5.58 -4.44
CA LEU A 62 9.33 -4.62 -4.92
C LEU A 62 9.00 -4.91 -6.39
N GLU A 63 7.73 -5.24 -6.65
CA GLU A 63 7.18 -5.45 -7.99
C GLU A 63 6.61 -4.16 -8.56
N GLY A 64 6.08 -3.30 -7.70
CA GLY A 64 5.53 -2.01 -8.12
C GLY A 64 4.92 -1.24 -6.96
N TYR A 65 4.60 0.03 -7.23
CA TYR A 65 3.95 0.91 -6.28
C TYR A 65 3.04 1.90 -6.99
N SER A 66 2.12 2.49 -6.23
CA SER A 66 1.29 3.63 -6.62
C SER A 66 1.28 4.63 -5.49
N GLU A 67 1.26 5.93 -5.80
CA GLU A 67 1.17 6.98 -4.79
C GLU A 67 0.29 8.14 -5.24
N LEU A 68 -0.23 8.87 -4.27
CA LEU A 68 -1.06 10.05 -4.48
C LEU A 68 -0.17 11.20 -4.97
N THR A 69 -0.36 11.62 -6.23
CA THR A 69 0.44 12.67 -6.85
C THR A 69 -0.24 14.04 -6.82
N MET A 70 -1.57 14.07 -6.75
CA MET A 70 -2.34 15.29 -6.62
C MET A 70 -3.68 14.98 -5.94
N PHE A 71 -4.08 15.83 -5.01
CA PHE A 71 -5.42 15.80 -4.43
C PHE A 71 -6.03 17.20 -4.55
N LYS A 72 -7.12 17.32 -5.29
CA LYS A 72 -7.93 18.55 -5.37
C LYS A 72 -9.25 18.26 -4.67
N GLY A 73 -9.24 18.41 -3.34
CA GLY A 73 -10.47 18.41 -2.54
C GLY A 73 -11.34 19.63 -2.86
N LYS A 74 -12.62 19.57 -2.49
CA LYS A 74 -13.58 20.69 -2.63
C LYS A 74 -13.14 21.92 -1.85
#